data_AF-A0A523Z141-F1
#
_entry.id   AF-A0A523Z141-F1
#
_cell.length_a   1.000
_cell.length_b   1.000
_cell.length_c   1.000
_cell.angle_alpha   90.00
_cell.angle_beta   90.00
_cell.angle_gamma   90.00
#
_symmetry.space_group_name_H-M   'P 1'
#
loop_
_entity.id
_entity.type
_entity.pdbx_description
1 polymer ?
#
loop_
_entity_poly.entity_id
_entity_poly.type
_entity_poly.pdbx_seq_one_letter_code
_entity_poly.pdbx_strand_id
1 'polypeptide(L)'
;VARKVKQILAQLQQEMPPDIHIEVVDDNSVFIEDSIHEVLFNIEFGTLLAVIVIFLFLLNIRPTIITGLSIPISLIATFTLMKALGFTINMMTLMGLSLAVGILIDDAIVVIENIYRHMAEGKSAMEAAFSGTKEIGLAVVATTFSIVVVFVPVAFMSGIVGRFFYQFGMSVAFAVVISLFVAFSLTPMLSSRYLEKREPLSSRKGLLGALARLFGAIWKPIERVLSYWNIFFEAVKPSYKKVLAGALRARWLVVLIAALSFAGAIFAARFVGSEFMAEADQAKLAIDIETPPGTNLVETSKRFQEVETIIEQLGEVTATYVTIGAGNNPVTQGRILVKLTDKSERELSARQLMDSVRIMLRTVPGIKYAVGRGEAEGGGSKPVEISIRGDDIEELTQLTHRVQDIFGAVDGTTDIDNTLQEGKPEIQIEVDRKLASDLGLNLGEIAMTIRSLVEGEVVTHYKEEDEEYDVRVRLEEGFRSSKDDVGRILIRSRNKDDNDDNLLIPLDRVARLTKASSIGEYNRYDRQREVRVNANVLSTAFAGTVTGLIE
;
A
#
# COMPACT_ATOMS: atom_id res chain seq x y z
N VAL A 1 2.77 4.32 17.73
CA VAL A 1 4.06 5.02 17.71
C VAL A 1 3.89 6.44 17.20
N ALA A 2 3.34 6.64 16.01
CA ALA A 2 3.10 7.96 15.41
C ALA A 2 2.48 9.00 16.35
N ARG A 3 1.39 8.67 17.08
CA ARG A 3 0.80 9.59 18.08
C ARG A 3 1.77 10.07 19.16
N LYS A 4 2.67 9.19 19.64
CA LYS A 4 3.69 9.56 20.63
C LYS A 4 4.74 10.48 20.01
N VAL A 5 5.13 10.22 18.76
CA VAL A 5 6.05 11.10 18.01
C VAL A 5 5.42 12.49 17.86
N LYS A 6 4.16 12.58 17.39
CA LYS A 6 3.44 13.86 17.28
C LYS A 6 3.35 14.63 18.61
N GLN A 7 3.13 13.91 19.72
CA GLN A 7 3.14 14.51 21.06
C GLN A 7 4.51 15.08 21.45
N ILE A 8 5.59 14.35 21.16
CA ILE A 8 6.96 14.81 21.43
C ILE A 8 7.32 15.99 20.53
N LEU A 9 6.97 15.95 19.24
CA LEU A 9 7.19 17.08 18.32
C LEU A 9 6.50 18.36 18.81
N ALA A 10 5.28 18.25 19.34
CA ALA A 10 4.58 19.39 19.93
C ALA A 10 5.24 19.93 21.21
N GLN A 11 5.92 19.07 21.98
CA GLN A 11 6.73 19.50 23.14
C GLN A 11 8.01 20.19 22.69
N LEU A 12 8.73 19.60 21.74
CA LEU A 12 9.97 20.16 21.18
C LEU A 12 9.73 21.53 20.52
N GLN A 13 8.60 21.72 19.84
CA GLN A 13 8.23 23.01 19.25
C GLN A 13 8.10 24.14 20.29
N GLN A 14 7.85 23.83 21.56
CA GLN A 14 7.78 24.82 22.65
C GLN A 14 9.16 25.17 23.24
N GLU A 15 10.12 24.24 23.13
CA GLU A 15 11.49 24.41 23.62
C GLU A 15 12.40 25.06 22.56
N MET A 16 12.00 24.99 21.29
CA MET A 16 12.76 25.55 20.19
C MET A 16 12.70 27.08 20.13
N PRO A 17 13.78 27.73 19.66
CA PRO A 17 13.79 29.14 19.30
C PRO A 17 12.61 29.52 18.38
N PRO A 18 12.08 30.76 18.49
CA PRO A 18 10.89 31.19 17.75
C PRO A 18 11.06 31.22 16.22
N ASP A 19 12.29 31.14 15.71
CA ASP A 19 12.65 31.08 14.30
C ASP A 19 12.70 29.65 13.72
N ILE A 20 12.52 28.61 14.55
CA ILE A 20 12.52 27.21 14.11
C ILE A 20 11.09 26.64 14.17
N HIS A 21 10.64 26.09 13.04
CA HIS A 21 9.33 25.43 12.91
C HIS A 21 9.49 23.98 12.44
N ILE A 22 8.75 23.08 13.08
CA ILE A 22 8.68 21.66 12.73
C ILE A 22 7.43 21.44 11.88
N GLU A 23 7.63 20.94 10.66
CA GLU A 23 6.56 20.53 9.76
C GLU A 23 6.66 19.05 9.41
N VAL A 24 5.51 18.36 9.38
CA VAL A 24 5.43 16.93 9.04
C VAL A 24 5.05 16.79 7.56
N VAL A 25 6.03 16.40 6.74
CA VAL A 25 5.82 16.28 5.29
C VAL A 25 5.33 14.89 4.87
N ASP A 26 5.74 13.82 5.53
CA ASP A 26 5.25 12.45 5.28
C ASP A 26 4.77 11.77 6.57
N ASP A 27 3.56 11.19 6.52
CA ASP A 27 2.95 10.49 7.65
C ASP A 27 2.02 9.38 7.19
N ASN A 28 2.55 8.15 7.12
CA ASN A 28 1.77 6.96 6.79
C ASN A 28 0.69 6.61 7.84
N SER A 29 0.76 7.17 9.06
CA SER A 29 -0.22 6.86 10.10
C SER A 29 -1.59 7.42 9.81
N VAL A 30 -1.69 8.53 9.06
CA VAL A 30 -2.98 9.13 8.67
C VAL A 30 -3.79 8.13 7.84
N PHE A 31 -3.21 7.61 6.77
CA PHE A 31 -3.85 6.60 5.92
C PHE A 31 -4.28 5.34 6.68
N ILE A 32 -3.46 4.88 7.63
CA ILE A 32 -3.76 3.71 8.46
C ILE A 32 -4.92 4.01 9.42
N GLU A 33 -4.93 5.19 10.06
CA GLU A 33 -5.99 5.61 10.96
C GLU A 33 -7.32 5.77 10.21
N ASP A 34 -7.29 6.40 9.04
CA ASP A 34 -8.47 6.56 8.17
C ASP A 34 -9.01 5.21 7.71
N SER A 35 -8.15 4.29 7.30
CA SER A 35 -8.54 2.92 6.93
C SER A 35 -9.19 2.15 8.09
N ILE A 36 -8.70 2.34 9.32
CA ILE A 36 -9.30 1.75 10.53
C ILE A 36 -10.66 2.40 10.81
N HIS A 37 -10.75 3.72 10.72
CA HIS A 37 -12.00 4.46 10.94
C HIS A 37 -13.07 4.09 9.92
N GLU A 38 -12.70 3.92 8.65
CA GLU A 38 -13.61 3.48 7.58
C GLU A 38 -14.15 2.08 7.87
N VAL A 39 -13.29 1.14 8.30
CA VAL A 39 -13.73 -0.23 8.63
C VAL A 39 -14.67 -0.22 9.84
N LEU A 40 -14.35 0.55 10.89
CA LEU A 40 -15.22 0.70 12.06
C LEU A 40 -16.57 1.31 11.66
N PHE A 41 -16.56 2.36 10.84
CA PHE A 41 -17.77 2.97 10.31
C PHE A 41 -18.60 1.94 9.51
N ASN A 42 -17.98 1.16 8.63
CA ASN A 42 -18.66 0.13 7.85
C ASN A 42 -19.27 -0.97 8.74
N ILE A 43 -18.59 -1.37 9.82
CA ILE A 43 -19.12 -2.32 10.81
C ILE A 43 -20.34 -1.72 11.53
N GLU A 44 -20.22 -0.48 12.01
CA GLU A 44 -21.30 0.22 12.73
C GLU A 44 -22.52 0.44 11.82
N PHE A 45 -22.29 0.96 10.62
CA PHE A 45 -23.32 1.22 9.63
C PHE A 45 -23.98 -0.08 9.14
N GLY A 46 -23.18 -1.11 8.83
CA GLY A 46 -23.68 -2.43 8.42
C GLY A 46 -24.51 -3.10 9.52
N THR A 47 -24.06 -3.02 10.77
CA THR A 47 -24.81 -3.53 11.93
C THR A 47 -26.12 -2.77 12.12
N LEU A 48 -26.10 -1.44 12.04
CA LEU A 48 -27.30 -0.61 12.15
C LEU A 48 -28.30 -0.94 11.04
N LEU A 49 -27.83 -1.06 9.80
CA LEU A 49 -28.66 -1.40 8.65
C LEU A 49 -29.28 -2.79 8.81
N ALA A 50 -28.50 -3.79 9.24
CA ALA A 50 -29.01 -5.14 9.52
C ALA A 50 -30.08 -5.13 10.62
N VAL A 51 -29.83 -4.42 11.71
CA VAL A 51 -30.80 -4.22 12.80
C VAL A 51 -32.11 -3.59 12.28
N ILE A 52 -32.02 -2.57 11.42
CA ILE A 52 -33.20 -1.93 10.81
C ILE A 52 -33.97 -2.92 9.91
N VAL A 53 -33.27 -3.66 9.05
CA VAL A 53 -33.89 -4.64 8.15
C VAL A 53 -34.58 -5.74 8.95
N ILE A 54 -33.90 -6.32 9.94
CA ILE A 54 -34.48 -7.34 10.81
C ILE A 54 -35.70 -6.80 11.57
N PHE A 55 -35.63 -5.58 12.08
CA PHE A 55 -36.74 -4.94 12.76
C PHE A 55 -37.96 -4.79 11.84
N LEU A 56 -37.72 -4.40 10.59
CA LEU A 56 -38.75 -4.19 9.59
C LEU A 56 -39.42 -5.52 9.17
N PHE A 57 -38.68 -6.63 9.13
CA PHE A 57 -39.22 -7.97 8.84
C PHE A 57 -39.90 -8.63 10.04
N LEU A 58 -39.28 -8.59 11.23
CA LEU A 58 -39.76 -9.31 12.41
C LEU A 58 -40.73 -8.50 13.28
N LEU A 59 -40.79 -7.17 13.10
CA LEU A 59 -41.71 -6.26 13.81
C LEU A 59 -41.61 -6.39 15.34
N ASN A 60 -40.44 -6.79 15.82
CA ASN A 60 -40.18 -7.07 17.21
C ASN A 60 -38.76 -6.66 17.57
N ILE A 61 -38.67 -5.79 18.58
CA ILE A 61 -37.40 -5.25 19.03
C ILE A 61 -36.52 -6.31 19.70
N ARG A 62 -37.09 -7.40 20.23
CA ARG A 62 -36.32 -8.42 20.96
C ARG A 62 -35.47 -9.30 20.05
N PRO A 63 -36.01 -9.95 18.99
CA PRO A 63 -35.18 -10.63 17.98
C PRO A 63 -34.12 -9.72 17.36
N THR A 64 -34.49 -8.45 17.16
CA THR A 64 -33.62 -7.41 16.62
C THR A 64 -32.42 -7.15 17.52
N ILE A 65 -32.63 -6.97 18.83
CA ILE A 65 -31.56 -6.78 19.82
C ILE A 65 -30.65 -8.01 19.89
N ILE A 66 -31.20 -9.22 19.86
CA ILE A 66 -30.41 -10.47 19.91
C ILE A 66 -29.44 -10.52 18.72
N THR A 67 -29.91 -10.19 17.52
CA THR A 67 -29.06 -10.18 16.32
C THR A 67 -28.05 -9.04 16.37
N GLY A 68 -28.48 -7.84 16.77
CA GLY A 68 -27.60 -6.67 16.94
C GLY A 68 -26.48 -6.88 17.95
N LEU A 69 -26.69 -7.71 18.99
CA LEU A 69 -25.64 -8.10 19.94
C LEU A 69 -24.73 -9.21 19.42
N SER A 70 -25.25 -10.11 18.59
CA SER A 70 -24.50 -11.26 18.07
C SER A 70 -23.36 -10.83 17.14
N ILE A 71 -23.53 -9.73 16.40
CA ILE A 71 -22.55 -9.18 15.45
C ILE A 71 -21.27 -8.68 16.15
N PRO A 72 -21.32 -7.71 17.09
CA PRO A 72 -20.11 -7.22 17.77
C PRO A 72 -19.44 -8.31 18.59
N ILE A 73 -20.20 -9.23 19.19
CA ILE A 73 -19.63 -10.36 19.94
C ILE A 73 -18.85 -11.29 19.00
N SER A 74 -19.39 -11.62 17.83
CA SER A 74 -18.69 -12.45 16.83
C SER A 74 -17.41 -11.77 16.34
N LEU A 75 -17.45 -10.45 16.13
CA LEU A 75 -16.28 -9.69 15.70
C LEU A 75 -15.18 -9.66 16.78
N ILE A 76 -15.54 -9.40 18.04
CA ILE A 76 -14.59 -9.43 19.18
C ILE A 76 -13.96 -10.81 19.34
N ALA A 77 -14.76 -11.87 19.22
CA ALA A 77 -14.26 -13.24 19.28
C ALA A 77 -13.32 -13.57 18.12
N THR A 78 -13.62 -13.05 16.92
CA THR A 78 -12.74 -13.17 15.74
C THR A 78 -11.40 -12.48 15.98
N PHE A 79 -11.39 -11.23 16.46
CA PHE A 79 -10.16 -10.53 16.83
C PHE A 79 -9.35 -11.26 17.89
N THR A 80 -10.03 -11.88 18.86
CA THR A 80 -9.37 -12.68 19.91
C THR A 80 -8.64 -13.88 19.31
N LEU A 81 -9.27 -14.59 18.37
CA LEU A 81 -8.66 -15.72 17.68
C LEU A 81 -7.49 -15.29 16.77
N MET A 82 -7.66 -14.19 16.02
CA MET A 82 -6.60 -13.59 15.21
C MET A 82 -5.37 -13.24 16.05
N LYS A 83 -5.60 -12.60 17.21
CA LYS A 83 -4.53 -12.27 18.16
C LYS A 83 -3.84 -13.52 18.72
N ALA A 84 -4.61 -14.57 19.03
CA ALA A 84 -4.05 -15.83 19.53
C ALA A 84 -3.12 -16.52 18.51
N LEU A 85 -3.34 -16.29 17.21
CA LEU A 85 -2.53 -16.82 16.11
C LEU A 85 -1.45 -15.85 15.60
N GLY A 86 -1.27 -14.71 16.29
CA GLY A 86 -0.23 -13.73 15.96
C GLY A 86 -0.52 -12.87 14.73
N PHE A 87 -1.77 -12.75 14.30
CA PHE A 87 -2.14 -11.88 13.19
C PHE A 87 -2.16 -10.42 13.64
N THR A 88 -1.74 -9.53 12.76
CA THR A 88 -1.80 -8.08 12.97
C THR A 88 -3.06 -7.50 12.36
N ILE A 89 -3.48 -6.33 12.83
CA ILE A 89 -4.50 -5.53 12.14
C ILE A 89 -3.78 -4.77 11.03
N ASN A 90 -4.05 -5.15 9.79
CA ASN A 90 -3.51 -4.53 8.57
C ASN A 90 -4.59 -4.51 7.49
N MET A 91 -4.29 -3.88 6.35
CA MET A 91 -5.21 -3.74 5.23
C MET A 91 -5.83 -5.07 4.77
N MET A 92 -5.06 -6.14 4.66
CA MET A 92 -5.56 -7.45 4.21
C MET A 92 -6.55 -8.05 5.23
N THR A 93 -6.22 -8.00 6.52
CA THR A 93 -7.13 -8.48 7.57
C THR A 93 -8.39 -7.63 7.69
N LEU A 94 -8.27 -6.31 7.54
CA LEU A 94 -9.39 -5.38 7.60
C LEU A 94 -10.35 -5.58 6.41
N MET A 95 -9.82 -5.79 5.21
CA MET A 95 -10.63 -6.15 4.04
C MET A 95 -11.36 -7.49 4.25
N GLY A 96 -10.65 -8.49 4.80
CA GLY A 96 -11.25 -9.79 5.13
C GLY A 96 -12.40 -9.66 6.14
N LEU A 97 -12.19 -8.87 7.20
CA LEU A 97 -13.22 -8.62 8.21
C LEU A 97 -14.40 -7.81 7.66
N SER A 98 -14.15 -6.80 6.83
CA SER A 98 -15.19 -5.99 6.19
C SER A 98 -16.11 -6.86 5.32
N LEU A 99 -15.54 -7.74 4.50
CA LEU A 99 -16.29 -8.75 3.74
C LEU A 99 -17.04 -9.72 4.66
N ALA A 100 -16.41 -10.13 5.75
CA ALA A 100 -17.00 -11.05 6.70
C ALA A 100 -18.20 -10.44 7.45
N VAL A 101 -18.29 -9.12 7.66
CA VAL A 101 -19.44 -8.49 8.36
C VAL A 101 -20.78 -8.95 7.77
N GLY A 102 -20.92 -8.97 6.44
CA GLY A 102 -22.14 -9.44 5.79
C GLY A 102 -22.45 -10.90 6.13
N ILE A 103 -21.44 -11.76 6.03
CA ILE A 103 -21.55 -13.20 6.30
C ILE A 103 -21.79 -13.49 7.79
N LEU A 104 -21.18 -12.70 8.68
CA LEU A 104 -21.31 -12.82 10.14
C LEU A 104 -22.76 -12.62 10.58
N ILE A 105 -23.51 -11.78 9.88
CA ILE A 105 -24.90 -11.45 10.21
C ILE A 105 -25.85 -12.60 9.81
N ASP A 106 -25.58 -13.26 8.67
CA ASP A 106 -26.49 -14.20 8.04
C ASP A 106 -26.85 -15.41 8.94
N ASP A 107 -25.86 -16.06 9.56
CA ASP A 107 -26.09 -17.25 10.40
C ASP A 107 -27.02 -16.94 11.59
N ALA A 108 -26.82 -15.78 12.24
CA ALA A 108 -27.66 -15.35 13.35
C ALA A 108 -29.08 -14.99 12.89
N ILE A 109 -29.24 -14.38 11.70
CA ILE A 109 -30.55 -14.08 11.11
C ILE A 109 -31.33 -15.36 10.81
N VAL A 110 -30.70 -16.33 10.14
CA VAL A 110 -31.38 -17.58 9.76
C VAL A 110 -31.85 -18.33 11.01
N VAL A 111 -31.03 -18.34 12.07
CA VAL A 111 -31.40 -18.96 13.35
C VAL A 111 -32.54 -18.22 14.05
N ILE A 112 -32.45 -16.90 14.22
CA ILE A 112 -33.49 -16.14 14.92
C ILE A 112 -34.83 -16.16 14.16
N GLU A 113 -34.81 -16.11 12.83
CA GLU A 113 -36.01 -16.18 12.01
C GLU A 113 -36.69 -17.54 12.17
N ASN A 114 -35.92 -18.63 12.17
CA ASN A 114 -36.49 -19.96 12.32
C ASN A 114 -37.08 -20.18 13.72
N ILE A 115 -36.41 -19.69 14.77
CA ILE A 115 -36.93 -19.71 16.13
C ILE A 115 -38.23 -18.90 16.21
N TYR A 116 -38.27 -17.71 15.60
CA TYR A 116 -39.45 -16.85 15.60
C TYR A 116 -40.62 -17.48 14.84
N ARG A 117 -40.35 -18.17 13.72
CA ARG A 117 -41.35 -18.95 12.97
C ARG A 117 -42.00 -20.02 13.83
N HIS A 118 -41.22 -20.79 14.58
CA HIS A 118 -41.77 -21.79 15.51
C HIS A 118 -42.52 -21.19 16.70
N MET A 119 -42.14 -20.00 17.16
CA MET A 119 -42.93 -19.27 18.16
C MET A 119 -44.28 -18.81 17.59
N ALA A 120 -44.31 -18.40 16.31
CA ALA A 120 -45.54 -18.06 15.61
C ALA A 120 -46.47 -19.27 15.41
N GLU A 121 -45.92 -20.48 15.31
CA GLU A 121 -46.66 -21.75 15.34
C GLU A 121 -47.20 -22.13 16.74
N GLY A 122 -46.87 -21.34 17.78
CA GLY A 122 -47.45 -21.47 19.11
C GLY A 122 -46.55 -22.11 20.17
N LYS A 123 -45.32 -22.54 19.82
CA LYS A 123 -44.36 -23.15 20.76
C LYS A 123 -43.86 -22.15 21.81
N SER A 124 -43.41 -22.65 22.96
CA SER A 124 -42.74 -21.82 23.98
C SER A 124 -41.38 -21.33 23.48
N ALA A 125 -40.85 -20.23 24.02
CA ALA A 125 -39.57 -19.67 23.55
C ALA A 125 -38.39 -20.67 23.67
N MET A 126 -38.34 -21.45 24.76
CA MET A 126 -37.34 -22.50 24.94
C MET A 126 -37.49 -23.63 23.92
N GLU A 127 -38.72 -24.10 23.70
CA GLU A 127 -38.99 -25.20 22.77
C GLU A 127 -38.80 -24.77 21.31
N ALA A 128 -39.15 -23.54 20.98
CA ALA A 128 -38.91 -22.92 19.68
C ALA A 128 -37.42 -22.71 19.43
N ALA A 129 -36.65 -22.27 20.43
CA ALA A 129 -35.19 -22.16 20.34
C ALA A 129 -34.55 -23.52 20.03
N PHE A 130 -34.93 -24.57 20.77
CA PHE A 130 -34.38 -25.91 20.55
C PHE A 130 -34.81 -26.51 19.20
N SER A 131 -36.11 -26.50 18.91
CA SER A 131 -36.65 -27.10 17.68
C SER A 131 -36.20 -26.34 16.43
N GLY A 132 -36.22 -25.00 16.50
CA GLY A 132 -35.85 -24.13 15.41
C GLY A 132 -34.39 -24.25 15.05
N THR A 133 -33.48 -24.20 16.02
CA THR A 133 -32.05 -24.41 15.75
C THR A 133 -31.77 -25.83 15.22
N LYS A 134 -32.47 -26.85 15.72
CA LYS A 134 -32.30 -28.25 15.26
C LYS A 134 -32.74 -28.45 13.81
N GLU A 135 -33.81 -27.80 13.37
CA GLU A 135 -34.35 -27.97 12.01
C GLU A 135 -33.37 -27.50 10.93
N ILE A 136 -32.78 -26.32 11.11
CA ILE A 136 -31.87 -25.69 10.14
C ILE A 136 -30.40 -26.02 10.40
N GLY A 137 -30.10 -26.77 11.46
CA GLY A 137 -28.75 -26.97 11.98
C GLY A 137 -27.75 -27.42 10.92
N LEU A 138 -28.11 -28.47 10.17
CA LEU A 138 -27.26 -29.01 9.12
C LEU A 138 -27.09 -28.03 7.94
N ALA A 139 -28.14 -27.27 7.60
CA ALA A 139 -28.10 -26.35 6.48
C ALA A 139 -27.12 -25.20 6.75
N VAL A 140 -27.21 -24.57 7.93
CA VAL A 140 -26.32 -23.46 8.31
C VAL A 140 -24.87 -23.95 8.41
N VAL A 141 -24.62 -25.09 9.05
CA VAL A 141 -23.27 -25.68 9.11
C VAL A 141 -22.72 -25.93 7.70
N ALA A 142 -23.52 -26.50 6.79
CA ALA A 142 -23.08 -26.78 5.42
C ALA A 142 -22.78 -25.49 4.62
N THR A 143 -23.58 -24.43 4.78
CA THR A 143 -23.32 -23.15 4.11
C THR A 143 -22.07 -22.48 4.67
N THR A 144 -21.89 -22.44 5.99
CA THR A 144 -20.69 -21.91 6.65
C THR A 144 -19.42 -22.64 6.16
N PHE A 145 -19.40 -23.98 6.19
CA PHE A 145 -18.24 -24.73 5.73
C PHE A 145 -17.99 -24.60 4.23
N SER A 146 -19.03 -24.38 3.42
CA SER A 146 -18.84 -24.07 1.99
C SER A 146 -18.06 -22.77 1.80
N ILE A 147 -18.32 -21.76 2.63
CA ILE A 147 -17.56 -20.51 2.62
C ILE A 147 -16.12 -20.75 3.07
N VAL A 148 -15.90 -21.53 4.14
CA VAL A 148 -14.56 -21.91 4.59
C VAL A 148 -13.78 -22.62 3.48
N VAL A 149 -14.41 -23.55 2.75
CA VAL A 149 -13.80 -24.27 1.62
C VAL A 149 -13.42 -23.34 0.47
N VAL A 150 -14.11 -22.21 0.29
CA VAL A 150 -13.75 -21.20 -0.71
C VAL A 150 -12.56 -20.34 -0.26
N PHE A 151 -12.52 -19.89 0.99
CA PHE A 151 -11.51 -18.92 1.46
C PHE A 151 -10.23 -19.55 2.01
N VAL A 152 -10.27 -20.75 2.57
CA VAL A 152 -9.06 -21.41 3.09
C VAL A 152 -8.03 -21.69 1.98
N PRO A 153 -8.39 -22.20 0.78
CA PRO A 153 -7.43 -22.38 -0.31
C PRO A 153 -6.73 -21.09 -0.75
N VAL A 154 -7.44 -19.94 -0.68
CA VAL A 154 -6.86 -18.62 -1.00
C VAL A 154 -5.69 -18.31 -0.06
N ALA A 155 -5.76 -18.75 1.20
CA ALA A 155 -4.67 -18.55 2.15
C ALA A 155 -3.41 -19.38 1.80
N PHE A 156 -3.54 -20.44 1.00
CA PHE A 156 -2.45 -21.32 0.59
C PHE A 156 -1.94 -21.05 -0.83
N MET A 157 -2.28 -19.90 -1.41
CA MET A 157 -1.66 -19.45 -2.66
C MET A 157 -0.14 -19.32 -2.49
N SER A 158 0.61 -19.54 -3.57
CA SER A 158 2.08 -19.45 -3.55
C SER A 158 2.59 -18.04 -3.82
N GLY A 159 3.87 -17.81 -3.56
CA GLY A 159 4.55 -16.56 -3.90
C GLY A 159 4.22 -15.37 -2.98
N ILE A 160 4.49 -14.16 -3.46
CA ILE A 160 4.25 -12.93 -2.69
C ILE A 160 2.74 -12.70 -2.49
N VAL A 161 1.94 -12.97 -3.52
CA VAL A 161 0.47 -12.92 -3.49
C VAL A 161 -0.07 -13.77 -2.35
N GLY A 162 0.38 -15.03 -2.24
CA GLY A 162 0.00 -15.92 -1.16
C GLY A 162 0.26 -15.38 0.24
N ARG A 163 1.39 -14.70 0.45
CA ARG A 163 1.72 -14.11 1.76
C ARG A 163 0.77 -12.99 2.16
N PHE A 164 0.35 -12.14 1.20
CA PHE A 164 -0.66 -11.12 1.45
C PHE A 164 -2.05 -11.73 1.69
N PHE A 165 -2.44 -12.71 0.87
CA PHE A 165 -3.76 -13.34 0.95
C PHE A 165 -3.92 -14.37 2.08
N TYR A 166 -2.83 -14.85 2.69
CA TYR A 166 -2.86 -15.74 3.85
C TYR A 166 -3.70 -15.16 4.98
N GLN A 167 -3.39 -13.93 5.40
CA GLN A 167 -4.10 -13.28 6.50
C GLN A 167 -5.52 -12.90 6.11
N PHE A 168 -5.77 -12.57 4.84
CA PHE A 168 -7.12 -12.31 4.33
C PHE A 168 -8.01 -13.56 4.43
N GLY A 169 -7.61 -14.67 3.79
CA GLY A 169 -8.42 -15.89 3.73
C GLY A 169 -8.66 -16.51 5.11
N MET A 170 -7.63 -16.52 5.97
CA MET A 170 -7.75 -17.03 7.33
C MET A 170 -8.64 -16.14 8.21
N SER A 171 -8.57 -14.80 8.08
CA SER A 171 -9.44 -13.89 8.85
C SER A 171 -10.92 -14.09 8.50
N VAL A 172 -11.24 -14.25 7.20
CA VAL A 172 -12.61 -14.58 6.77
C VAL A 172 -13.04 -15.92 7.35
N ALA A 173 -12.21 -16.97 7.19
CA ALA A 173 -12.54 -18.30 7.70
C ALA A 173 -12.81 -18.30 9.22
N PHE A 174 -12.00 -17.58 10.00
CA PHE A 174 -12.21 -17.40 11.44
C PHE A 174 -13.50 -16.68 11.75
N ALA A 175 -13.80 -15.59 11.03
CA ALA A 175 -15.03 -14.86 11.21
C ALA A 175 -16.26 -15.76 11.00
N VAL A 176 -16.30 -16.52 9.90
CA VAL A 176 -17.46 -17.40 9.62
C VAL A 176 -17.59 -18.53 10.63
N VAL A 177 -16.49 -19.18 11.03
CA VAL A 177 -16.51 -20.23 12.07
C VAL A 177 -16.98 -19.69 13.42
N ILE A 178 -16.55 -18.48 13.78
CA ILE A 178 -16.97 -17.81 15.01
C ILE A 178 -18.45 -17.40 14.93
N SER A 179 -18.93 -16.91 13.78
CA SER A 179 -20.36 -16.61 13.60
C SER A 179 -21.21 -17.85 13.79
N LEU A 180 -20.83 -18.98 13.18
CA LEU A 180 -21.52 -20.25 13.38
C LEU A 180 -21.54 -20.62 14.87
N PHE A 181 -20.42 -20.49 15.57
CA PHE A 181 -20.38 -20.75 17.00
C PHE A 181 -21.35 -19.84 17.78
N VAL A 182 -21.39 -18.54 17.49
CA VAL A 182 -22.29 -17.57 18.15
C VAL A 182 -23.76 -17.85 17.80
N ALA A 183 -24.07 -18.16 16.55
CA ALA A 183 -25.41 -18.46 16.06
C ALA A 183 -26.01 -19.73 16.66
N PHE A 184 -25.18 -20.73 17.01
CA PHE A 184 -25.64 -21.96 17.66
C PHE A 184 -25.53 -21.96 19.19
N SER A 185 -24.81 -21.00 19.78
CA SER A 185 -24.64 -20.90 21.23
C SER A 185 -25.43 -19.73 21.82
N LEU A 186 -25.05 -18.50 21.48
CA LEU A 186 -25.58 -17.27 22.06
C LEU A 186 -26.99 -16.97 21.56
N THR A 187 -27.23 -17.08 20.25
CA THR A 187 -28.52 -16.71 19.65
C THR A 187 -29.67 -17.57 20.20
N PRO A 188 -29.58 -18.91 20.30
CA PRO A 188 -30.64 -19.73 20.87
C PRO A 188 -30.78 -19.53 22.38
N MET A 189 -29.66 -19.33 23.09
CA MET A 189 -29.65 -19.05 24.53
C MET A 189 -30.38 -17.75 24.86
N LEU A 190 -30.05 -16.65 24.17
CA LEU A 190 -30.74 -15.37 24.31
C LEU A 190 -32.21 -15.47 23.87
N SER A 191 -32.49 -16.20 22.79
CA SER A 191 -33.85 -16.39 22.30
C SER A 191 -34.73 -17.12 23.31
N SER A 192 -34.22 -18.17 23.95
CA SER A 192 -34.96 -18.96 24.94
C SER A 192 -35.36 -18.17 26.20
N ARG A 193 -34.58 -17.14 26.57
CA ARG A 193 -34.79 -16.35 27.79
C ARG A 193 -35.42 -14.99 27.55
N TYR A 194 -35.14 -14.35 26.41
CA TYR A 194 -35.51 -12.96 26.16
C TYR A 194 -36.75 -12.81 25.25
N LEU A 195 -37.03 -13.80 24.41
CA LEU A 195 -38.26 -13.82 23.62
C LEU A 195 -39.43 -14.22 24.52
N GLU A 196 -40.40 -13.32 24.71
CA GLU A 196 -41.69 -13.67 25.32
C GLU A 196 -42.76 -13.81 24.22
N LYS A 197 -43.74 -14.66 24.51
CA LYS A 197 -44.98 -14.74 23.74
C LYS A 197 -45.69 -13.39 23.88
N ARG A 198 -46.18 -12.80 22.77
CA ARG A 198 -46.98 -11.57 22.82
C ARG A 198 -48.24 -11.82 23.65
N GLU A 199 -48.23 -11.44 24.94
CA GLU A 199 -49.46 -11.23 25.67
C GLU A 199 -50.07 -9.88 25.25
N PRO A 200 -51.40 -9.79 25.06
CA PRO A 200 -52.03 -8.53 24.69
C PRO A 200 -51.74 -7.45 25.73
N LEU A 201 -51.29 -6.27 25.28
CA LEU A 201 -50.94 -5.07 26.08
C LEU A 201 -52.03 -4.56 27.04
N SER A 202 -53.21 -5.18 27.06
CA SER A 202 -54.40 -4.73 27.79
C SER A 202 -54.45 -5.11 29.27
N SER A 203 -53.47 -5.87 29.80
CA SER A 203 -53.55 -6.45 31.17
C SER A 203 -52.64 -5.83 32.25
N ARG A 204 -51.78 -4.84 31.95
CA ARG A 204 -50.90 -4.25 32.97
C ARG A 204 -51.53 -3.03 33.66
N LYS A 205 -51.85 -3.14 34.95
CA LYS A 205 -52.30 -2.03 35.82
C LYS A 205 -51.11 -1.40 36.58
N GLY A 206 -51.12 -0.08 36.77
CA GLY A 206 -50.13 0.68 37.56
C GLY A 206 -49.28 1.68 36.76
N LEU A 207 -48.22 2.23 37.36
CA LEU A 207 -47.28 3.19 36.76
C LEU A 207 -46.59 2.63 35.49
N LEU A 208 -46.39 1.31 35.45
CA LEU A 208 -45.97 0.54 34.26
C LEU A 208 -47.00 0.57 33.12
N GLY A 209 -48.30 0.69 33.42
CA GLY A 209 -49.36 0.84 32.44
C GLY A 209 -49.44 2.24 31.82
N ALA A 210 -49.04 3.29 32.57
CA ALA A 210 -48.90 4.65 32.04
C ALA A 210 -47.70 4.76 31.09
N LEU A 211 -46.55 4.18 31.48
CA LEU A 211 -45.39 4.01 30.60
C LEU A 211 -45.76 3.19 29.34
N ALA A 212 -46.47 2.08 29.48
CA ALA A 212 -46.92 1.27 28.33
C ALA A 212 -47.84 2.05 27.36
N ARG A 213 -48.68 2.97 27.86
CA ARG A 213 -49.52 3.84 27.01
C ARG A 213 -48.71 4.93 26.31
N LEU A 214 -47.69 5.50 26.95
CA LEU A 214 -46.75 6.44 26.32
C LEU A 214 -45.92 5.75 25.23
N PHE A 215 -45.35 4.58 25.54
CA PHE A 215 -44.65 3.75 24.56
C PHE A 215 -45.59 3.33 23.41
N GLY A 216 -46.83 2.93 23.71
CA GLY A 216 -47.83 2.61 22.68
C GLY A 216 -48.22 3.80 21.79
N ALA A 217 -48.22 5.04 22.32
CA ALA A 217 -48.47 6.24 21.52
C ALA A 217 -47.33 6.53 20.53
N ILE A 218 -46.09 6.27 20.93
CA ILE A 218 -44.90 6.34 20.07
C ILE A 218 -44.88 5.17 19.06
N TRP A 219 -45.42 4.00 19.44
CA TRP A 219 -45.40 2.78 18.62
C TRP A 219 -46.51 2.74 17.55
N LYS A 220 -47.67 3.38 17.78
CA LYS A 220 -48.79 3.47 16.81
C LYS A 220 -48.43 4.01 15.42
N PRO A 221 -47.65 5.10 15.26
CA PRO A 221 -47.23 5.56 13.93
C PRO A 221 -46.28 4.56 13.26
N ILE A 222 -45.41 3.90 14.03
CA ILE A 222 -44.51 2.84 13.55
C ILE A 222 -45.32 1.63 13.07
N GLU A 223 -46.28 1.15 13.86
CA GLU A 223 -47.20 0.06 13.46
C GLU A 223 -47.97 0.39 12.17
N ARG A 224 -48.34 1.65 11.94
CA ARG A 224 -49.02 2.07 10.72
C ARG A 224 -48.10 1.94 9.50
N VAL A 225 -46.87 2.44 9.57
CA VAL A 225 -45.87 2.27 8.50
C VAL A 225 -45.59 0.79 8.24
N LEU A 226 -45.44 0.00 9.30
CA LEU A 226 -45.18 -1.43 9.21
C LEU A 226 -46.39 -2.22 8.68
N SER A 227 -47.61 -1.76 8.91
CA SER A 227 -48.81 -2.38 8.32
C SER A 227 -48.84 -2.23 6.79
N TYR A 228 -48.41 -1.07 6.26
CA TYR A 228 -48.24 -0.88 4.82
C TYR A 228 -47.16 -1.81 4.26
N TRP A 229 -46.07 -2.01 5.00
CA TRP A 229 -45.03 -2.98 4.64
C TRP A 229 -45.58 -4.42 4.55
N ASN A 230 -46.33 -4.87 5.56
CA ASN A 230 -46.94 -6.20 5.53
C ASN A 230 -47.91 -6.37 4.37
N ILE A 231 -48.75 -5.38 4.09
CA ILE A 231 -49.69 -5.41 2.96
C ILE A 231 -48.91 -5.51 1.64
N PHE A 232 -47.84 -4.73 1.48
CA PHE A 232 -46.96 -4.80 0.32
C PHE A 232 -46.33 -6.18 0.19
N PHE A 233 -45.75 -6.72 1.26
CA PHE A 233 -45.09 -8.02 1.25
C PHE A 233 -46.06 -9.15 0.90
N GLU A 234 -47.27 -9.16 1.47
CA GLU A 234 -48.32 -10.11 1.11
C GLU A 234 -48.79 -9.95 -0.34
N ALA A 235 -48.79 -8.73 -0.89
CA ALA A 235 -49.12 -8.48 -2.29
C ALA A 235 -48.05 -8.99 -3.27
N VAL A 236 -46.77 -9.03 -2.86
CA VAL A 236 -45.66 -9.53 -3.68
C VAL A 236 -45.66 -11.07 -3.76
N LYS A 237 -46.02 -11.77 -2.69
CA LYS A 237 -46.05 -13.25 -2.62
C LYS A 237 -46.79 -13.95 -3.78
N PRO A 238 -48.02 -13.58 -4.16
CA PRO A 238 -48.72 -14.26 -5.25
C PRO A 238 -48.04 -14.03 -6.61
N SER A 239 -47.45 -12.85 -6.83
CA SER A 239 -46.69 -12.55 -8.03
C SER A 239 -45.42 -13.39 -8.10
N TYR A 240 -44.66 -13.48 -7.00
CA TYR A 240 -43.50 -14.36 -6.88
C TYR A 240 -43.85 -15.83 -7.18
N LYS A 241 -44.95 -16.35 -6.60
CA LYS A 241 -45.43 -17.71 -6.86
C LYS A 241 -45.77 -17.95 -8.34
N LYS A 242 -46.40 -16.98 -9.02
CA LYS A 242 -46.72 -17.08 -10.44
C LYS A 242 -45.45 -17.13 -11.31
N VAL A 243 -44.49 -16.26 -11.03
CA VAL A 243 -43.20 -16.22 -11.74
C VAL A 243 -42.44 -17.53 -11.52
N LEU A 244 -42.36 -18.01 -10.28
CA LEU A 244 -41.70 -19.28 -9.96
C LEU A 244 -42.37 -20.46 -10.67
N ALA A 245 -43.69 -20.54 -10.66
CA ALA A 245 -44.43 -21.58 -11.38
C ALA A 245 -44.19 -21.50 -12.90
N GLY A 246 -44.12 -20.30 -13.47
CA GLY A 246 -43.75 -20.09 -14.87
C GLY A 246 -42.33 -20.56 -15.19
N ALA A 247 -41.36 -20.20 -14.35
CA ALA A 247 -39.96 -20.60 -14.48
C ALA A 247 -39.80 -22.13 -14.41
N LEU A 248 -40.49 -22.80 -13.48
CA LEU A 248 -40.47 -24.26 -13.34
C LEU A 248 -41.09 -24.98 -14.56
N ARG A 249 -42.14 -24.41 -15.16
CA ARG A 249 -42.72 -24.95 -16.41
C ARG A 249 -41.75 -24.79 -17.59
N ALA A 250 -41.05 -23.67 -17.66
CA ALA A 250 -40.05 -23.37 -18.68
C ALA A 250 -38.62 -23.75 -18.24
N ARG A 251 -38.43 -24.86 -17.53
CA ARG A 251 -37.14 -25.27 -16.93
C ARG A 251 -35.95 -25.24 -17.91
N TRP A 252 -36.15 -25.64 -19.17
CA TRP A 252 -35.08 -25.62 -20.18
C TRP A 252 -34.72 -24.20 -20.63
N LEU A 253 -35.69 -23.28 -20.65
CA LEU A 253 -35.43 -21.87 -20.90
C LEU A 253 -34.63 -21.26 -19.74
N VAL A 254 -34.95 -21.61 -18.49
CA VAL A 254 -34.18 -21.16 -17.31
C VAL A 254 -32.75 -21.66 -17.37
N VAL A 255 -32.55 -22.95 -17.71
CA VAL A 255 -31.21 -23.52 -17.89
C VAL A 255 -30.46 -22.84 -19.03
N LEU A 256 -31.13 -22.55 -20.16
CA LEU A 256 -30.52 -21.83 -21.28
C LEU A 256 -30.10 -20.41 -20.87
N ILE A 257 -30.95 -19.67 -20.17
CA ILE A 257 -30.63 -18.33 -19.67
C ILE A 257 -29.45 -18.39 -18.69
N ALA A 258 -29.43 -19.37 -17.78
CA ALA A 258 -28.30 -19.57 -16.86
C ALA A 258 -27.00 -19.89 -17.62
N ALA A 259 -27.05 -20.77 -18.62
CA ALA A 259 -25.90 -21.11 -19.45
C ALA A 259 -25.40 -19.92 -20.28
N LEU A 260 -26.30 -19.13 -20.87
CA LEU A 260 -25.96 -17.92 -21.60
C LEU A 260 -25.39 -16.83 -20.68
N SER A 261 -25.93 -16.68 -19.46
CA SER A 261 -25.39 -15.76 -18.46
C SER A 261 -24.00 -16.19 -18.00
N PHE A 262 -23.76 -17.49 -17.81
CA PHE A 262 -22.44 -18.04 -17.47
C PHE A 262 -21.43 -17.86 -18.61
N ALA A 263 -21.82 -18.17 -19.85
CA ALA A 263 -20.98 -17.94 -21.03
C ALA A 263 -20.70 -16.43 -21.23
N GLY A 264 -21.70 -15.58 -20.99
CA GLY A 264 -21.57 -14.13 -20.99
C GLY A 264 -20.60 -13.63 -19.92
N ALA A 265 -20.61 -14.21 -18.72
CA ALA A 265 -19.67 -13.88 -17.65
C ALA A 265 -18.22 -14.26 -18.03
N ILE A 266 -18.00 -15.45 -18.60
CA ILE A 266 -16.67 -15.86 -19.10
C ILE A 266 -16.21 -14.93 -20.22
N PHE A 267 -17.10 -14.58 -21.14
CA PHE A 267 -16.79 -13.64 -22.22
C PHE A 267 -16.50 -12.23 -21.70
N ALA A 268 -17.19 -11.78 -20.66
CA ALA A 268 -16.94 -10.49 -20.02
C ALA A 268 -15.58 -10.46 -19.30
N ALA A 269 -15.16 -11.59 -18.71
CA ALA A 269 -13.89 -11.69 -17.98
C ALA A 269 -12.66 -11.31 -18.84
N ARG A 270 -12.71 -11.51 -20.16
CA ARG A 270 -11.61 -11.13 -21.08
C ARG A 270 -11.43 -9.61 -21.23
N PHE A 271 -12.40 -8.81 -20.81
CA PHE A 271 -12.34 -7.36 -20.86
C PHE A 271 -11.96 -6.74 -19.50
N VAL A 272 -11.84 -7.56 -18.46
CA VAL A 272 -11.44 -7.11 -17.13
C VAL A 272 -9.91 -7.15 -17.05
N GLY A 273 -9.29 -5.99 -16.83
CA GLY A 273 -7.85 -5.92 -16.63
C GLY A 273 -7.42 -6.54 -15.30
N SER A 274 -6.14 -6.91 -15.22
CA SER A 274 -5.57 -7.49 -14.00
C SER A 274 -4.57 -6.53 -13.35
N GLU A 275 -4.68 -6.36 -12.04
CA GLU A 275 -3.77 -5.57 -11.22
C GLU A 275 -3.57 -6.29 -9.89
N PHE A 276 -2.34 -6.29 -9.37
CA PHE A 276 -2.03 -7.02 -8.14
C PHE A 276 -2.66 -6.35 -6.91
N MET A 277 -2.51 -5.03 -6.78
CA MET A 277 -3.14 -4.22 -5.75
C MET A 277 -3.59 -2.90 -6.37
N ALA A 278 -4.81 -2.49 -6.03
CA ALA A 278 -5.34 -1.22 -6.51
C ALA A 278 -4.56 -0.05 -5.90
N GLU A 279 -4.32 0.96 -6.72
CA GLU A 279 -3.65 2.17 -6.30
C GLU A 279 -4.59 3.09 -5.48
N ALA A 280 -4.61 2.94 -4.15
CA ALA A 280 -5.36 3.81 -3.24
C ALA A 280 -4.77 5.22 -3.10
N ASP A 281 -5.57 6.27 -3.31
CA ASP A 281 -5.11 7.66 -3.31
C ASP A 281 -4.71 8.14 -1.89
N GLN A 282 -3.41 8.30 -1.65
CA GLN A 282 -2.85 8.70 -0.36
C GLN A 282 -2.57 10.21 -0.25
N ALA A 283 -3.10 11.02 -1.18
CA ALA A 283 -2.83 12.47 -1.24
C ALA A 283 -1.32 12.80 -1.27
N LYS A 284 -0.51 11.94 -1.88
CA LYS A 284 0.92 12.16 -2.08
C LYS A 284 1.41 11.56 -3.38
N LEU A 285 2.43 12.18 -3.96
CA LEU A 285 3.13 11.76 -5.16
C LEU A 285 4.64 11.79 -4.88
N ALA A 286 5.40 10.97 -5.59
CA ALA A 286 6.86 11.05 -5.61
C ALA A 286 7.34 11.23 -7.05
N ILE A 287 8.34 12.09 -7.23
CA ILE A 287 8.97 12.34 -8.51
C ILE A 287 10.44 12.05 -8.34
N ASP A 288 10.89 10.96 -8.94
CA ASP A 288 12.30 10.61 -9.01
C ASP A 288 12.90 11.31 -10.22
N ILE A 289 14.01 12.01 -10.02
CA ILE A 289 14.68 12.79 -11.05
C ILE A 289 16.16 12.41 -11.08
N GLU A 290 16.67 12.18 -12.29
CA GLU A 290 18.08 11.94 -12.57
C GLU A 290 18.60 12.94 -13.59
N THR A 291 19.72 13.59 -13.28
CA THR A 291 20.47 14.48 -14.16
C THR A 291 21.60 13.73 -14.86
N PRO A 292 22.15 14.27 -15.97
CA PRO A 292 23.20 13.61 -16.72
C PRO A 292 24.45 13.32 -15.86
N PRO A 293 25.19 12.25 -16.14
CA PRO A 293 26.42 11.93 -15.42
C PRO A 293 27.42 13.09 -15.41
N GLY A 294 27.98 13.39 -14.24
CA GLY A 294 28.95 14.47 -14.07
C GLY A 294 28.36 15.84 -13.70
N THR A 295 27.03 15.95 -13.61
CA THR A 295 26.36 17.14 -13.06
C THR A 295 26.71 17.30 -11.57
N ASN A 296 27.07 18.51 -11.15
CA ASN A 296 27.35 18.80 -9.74
C ASN A 296 26.06 19.06 -8.93
N LEU A 297 26.18 19.12 -7.61
CA LEU A 297 25.03 19.33 -6.71
C LEU A 297 24.32 20.67 -6.97
N VAL A 298 25.07 21.73 -7.31
CA VAL A 298 24.51 23.07 -7.53
C VAL A 298 23.62 23.10 -8.78
N GLU A 299 24.11 22.55 -9.89
CA GLU A 299 23.34 22.46 -11.13
C GLU A 299 22.15 21.49 -10.96
N THR A 300 22.34 20.37 -10.25
CA THR A 300 21.24 19.47 -9.92
C THR A 300 20.17 20.18 -9.10
N SER A 301 20.55 20.90 -8.03
CA SER A 301 19.62 21.69 -7.21
C SER A 301 18.84 22.71 -8.04
N LYS A 302 19.48 23.34 -9.03
CA LYS A 302 18.80 24.28 -9.93
C LYS A 302 17.73 23.59 -10.78
N ARG A 303 17.98 22.39 -11.29
CA ARG A 303 16.98 21.60 -12.03
C ARG A 303 15.81 21.19 -11.14
N PHE A 304 16.09 20.82 -9.90
CA PHE A 304 15.04 20.52 -8.92
C PHE A 304 14.17 21.75 -8.61
N GLN A 305 14.77 22.94 -8.48
CA GLN A 305 14.03 24.20 -8.29
C GLN A 305 13.15 24.56 -9.50
N GLU A 306 13.63 24.33 -10.73
CA GLU A 306 12.83 24.51 -11.95
C GLU A 306 11.59 23.58 -11.92
N VAL A 307 11.78 22.33 -11.51
CA VAL A 307 10.70 21.35 -11.38
C VAL A 307 9.73 21.71 -10.25
N GLU A 308 10.24 22.12 -9.09
CA GLU A 308 9.42 22.57 -7.96
C GLU A 308 8.52 23.73 -8.35
N THR A 309 9.05 24.74 -9.05
CA THR A 309 8.28 25.88 -9.55
C THR A 309 7.15 25.45 -10.51
N ILE A 310 7.36 24.41 -11.32
CA ILE A 310 6.33 23.85 -12.21
C ILE A 310 5.26 23.12 -11.40
N ILE A 311 5.65 22.39 -10.36
CA ILE A 311 4.72 21.63 -9.51
C ILE A 311 3.88 22.57 -8.65
N GLU A 312 4.45 23.64 -8.11
CA GLU A 312 3.74 24.65 -7.32
C GLU A 312 2.64 25.38 -8.10
N GLN A 313 2.71 25.40 -9.43
CA GLN A 313 1.64 25.94 -10.27
C GLN A 313 0.38 25.05 -10.26
N LEU A 314 0.48 23.81 -9.80
CA LEU A 314 -0.68 22.99 -9.48
C LEU A 314 -1.29 23.50 -8.18
N GLY A 315 -2.48 24.11 -8.26
CA GLY A 315 -3.22 24.57 -7.09
C GLY A 315 -3.66 23.47 -6.10
N GLU A 316 -3.33 22.20 -6.38
CA GLU A 316 -3.64 21.03 -5.54
C GLU A 316 -2.44 20.58 -4.67
N VAL A 317 -1.31 21.29 -4.70
CA VAL A 317 -0.09 20.96 -3.93
C VAL A 317 -0.03 21.77 -2.64
N THR A 318 0.14 21.10 -1.50
CA THR A 318 0.26 21.75 -0.18
C THR A 318 1.69 21.89 0.31
N ALA A 319 2.56 20.93 -0.03
CA ALA A 319 3.96 20.92 0.39
C ALA A 319 4.82 20.09 -0.57
N THR A 320 6.07 20.50 -0.73
CA THR A 320 7.12 19.77 -1.47
C THR A 320 8.28 19.48 -0.52
N TYR A 321 8.89 18.31 -0.66
CA TYR A 321 10.13 17.96 0.05
C TYR A 321 11.11 17.33 -0.91
N VAL A 322 12.21 18.03 -1.12
CA VAL A 322 13.26 17.68 -2.06
C VAL A 322 14.42 17.03 -1.33
N THR A 323 14.87 15.89 -1.84
CA THR A 323 16.05 15.18 -1.34
C THR A 323 16.98 14.87 -2.50
N ILE A 324 18.22 15.39 -2.47
CA ILE A 324 19.23 15.19 -3.52
C ILE A 324 20.42 14.46 -2.92
N GLY A 325 20.89 13.38 -3.56
CA GLY A 325 22.09 12.66 -3.14
C GLY A 325 22.06 12.10 -1.72
N ALA A 326 20.89 11.70 -1.21
CA ALA A 326 20.77 11.14 0.15
C ALA A 326 21.20 9.67 0.23
N GLY A 327 21.81 9.29 1.35
CA GLY A 327 22.31 7.95 1.59
C GLY A 327 23.46 7.61 0.64
N ASN A 328 23.31 6.51 -0.12
CA ASN A 328 24.29 6.09 -1.13
C ASN A 328 23.97 6.62 -2.54
N ASN A 329 22.91 7.43 -2.70
CA ASN A 329 22.53 7.93 -4.01
C ASN A 329 23.51 9.03 -4.47
N PRO A 330 23.89 9.05 -5.76
CA PRO A 330 24.77 10.07 -6.29
C PRO A 330 24.08 11.45 -6.27
N VAL A 331 24.88 12.52 -6.25
CA VAL A 331 24.38 13.91 -6.29
C VAL A 331 23.63 14.27 -7.58
N THR A 332 23.66 13.40 -8.60
CA THR A 332 22.90 13.51 -9.84
C THR A 332 21.47 12.97 -9.73
N GLN A 333 21.15 12.28 -8.63
CA GLN A 333 19.84 11.68 -8.39
C GLN A 333 19.18 12.31 -7.17
N GLY A 334 17.86 12.42 -7.23
CA GLY A 334 17.06 12.87 -6.10
C GLY A 334 15.59 12.57 -6.28
N ARG A 335 14.84 12.87 -5.23
CA ARG A 335 13.40 12.65 -5.14
C ARG A 335 12.72 13.91 -4.65
N ILE A 336 11.58 14.22 -5.25
CA ILE A 336 10.63 15.22 -4.76
C ILE A 336 9.40 14.48 -4.25
N LEU A 337 9.16 14.57 -2.94
CA LEU A 337 7.91 14.16 -2.35
C LEU A 337 6.92 15.33 -2.42
N VAL A 338 5.78 15.13 -3.06
CA VAL A 338 4.74 16.15 -3.24
C VAL A 338 3.53 15.74 -2.42
N LYS A 339 3.15 16.55 -1.44
CA LYS A 339 1.92 16.40 -0.67
C LYS A 339 0.80 17.15 -1.36
N LEU A 340 -0.30 16.45 -1.59
CA LEU A 340 -1.49 16.96 -2.24
C LEU A 340 -2.55 17.36 -1.21
N THR A 341 -3.51 18.18 -1.65
CA THR A 341 -4.78 18.36 -0.95
C THR A 341 -5.54 17.05 -0.82
N ASP A 342 -6.39 16.96 0.20
CA ASP A 342 -7.20 15.78 0.46
C ASP A 342 -8.07 15.44 -0.76
N LYS A 343 -8.29 14.14 -1.01
CA LYS A 343 -9.11 13.69 -2.15
C LYS A 343 -10.52 14.31 -2.14
N SER A 344 -11.10 14.60 -0.98
CA SER A 344 -12.43 15.21 -0.88
C SER A 344 -12.50 16.65 -1.39
N GLU A 345 -11.37 17.36 -1.44
CA GLU A 345 -11.30 18.77 -1.82
C GLU A 345 -10.83 18.99 -3.27
N ARG A 346 -10.44 17.91 -3.97
CA ARG A 346 -9.97 17.96 -5.36
C ARG A 346 -10.76 17.08 -6.31
N GLU A 347 -10.95 17.59 -7.51
CA GLU A 347 -11.65 16.86 -8.58
C GLU A 347 -10.77 15.72 -9.13
N LEU A 348 -9.50 16.02 -9.42
CA LEU A 348 -8.58 15.05 -10.00
C LEU A 348 -8.09 14.03 -8.97
N SER A 349 -7.91 12.78 -9.40
CA SER A 349 -7.24 11.75 -8.60
C SER A 349 -5.72 11.94 -8.64
N ALA A 350 -5.00 11.41 -7.65
CA ALA A 350 -3.54 11.46 -7.64
C ALA A 350 -2.96 10.84 -8.92
N ARG A 351 -3.53 9.75 -9.41
CA ARG A 351 -3.10 9.10 -10.66
C ARG A 351 -3.27 9.99 -11.89
N GLN A 352 -4.36 10.76 -11.96
CA GLN A 352 -4.55 11.74 -13.04
C GLN A 352 -3.59 12.93 -12.91
N LEU A 353 -3.33 13.40 -11.68
CA LEU A 353 -2.33 14.43 -11.43
C LEU A 353 -0.93 13.97 -11.84
N MET A 354 -0.57 12.70 -11.60
CA MET A 354 0.70 12.14 -12.07
C MET A 354 0.85 12.27 -13.58
N ASP A 355 -0.20 11.95 -14.34
CA ASP A 355 -0.19 12.09 -15.80
C ASP A 355 -0.06 13.56 -16.23
N SER A 356 -0.72 14.48 -15.54
CA SER A 356 -0.57 15.93 -15.77
C SER A 356 0.85 16.42 -15.47
N VAL A 357 1.43 16.00 -14.33
CA VAL A 357 2.81 16.31 -13.95
C VAL A 357 3.77 15.78 -15.02
N ARG A 358 3.59 14.55 -15.50
CA ARG A 358 4.42 13.98 -16.58
C ARG A 358 4.41 14.83 -17.84
N ILE A 359 3.27 15.41 -18.22
CA ILE A 359 3.16 16.28 -19.40
C ILE A 359 3.94 17.58 -19.17
N MET A 360 3.84 18.18 -17.98
CA MET A 360 4.54 19.42 -17.64
C MET A 360 6.05 19.23 -17.56
N LEU A 361 6.53 18.12 -16.98
CA LEU A 361 7.95 17.81 -16.84
C LEU A 361 8.67 17.58 -18.18
N ARG A 362 7.94 17.27 -19.27
CA ARG A 362 8.53 17.19 -20.63
C ARG A 362 9.18 18.50 -21.09
N THR A 363 8.80 19.62 -20.48
CA THR A 363 9.33 20.95 -20.83
C THR A 363 10.73 21.20 -20.23
N VAL A 364 11.16 20.41 -19.24
CA VAL A 364 12.46 20.58 -18.58
C VAL A 364 13.53 19.77 -19.34
N PRO A 365 14.48 20.43 -20.02
CA PRO A 365 15.50 19.72 -20.78
C PRO A 365 16.57 19.13 -19.85
N GLY A 366 17.09 17.96 -20.23
CA GLY A 366 18.25 17.37 -19.56
C GLY A 366 17.95 16.72 -18.21
N ILE A 367 16.71 16.25 -17.98
CA ILE A 367 16.37 15.39 -16.84
C ILE A 367 15.70 14.11 -17.32
N LYS A 368 16.02 12.98 -16.68
CA LYS A 368 15.19 11.77 -16.70
C LYS A 368 14.28 11.85 -15.46
N TYR A 369 13.00 11.50 -15.61
CA TYR A 369 12.05 11.55 -14.51
C TYR A 369 11.14 10.34 -14.49
N ALA A 370 10.72 9.94 -13.29
CA ALA A 370 9.67 8.96 -13.07
C ALA A 370 8.69 9.51 -12.04
N VAL A 371 7.40 9.49 -12.36
CA VAL A 371 6.36 9.95 -11.45
C VAL A 371 5.65 8.74 -10.87
N GLY A 372 5.61 8.64 -9.55
CA GLY A 372 5.06 7.52 -8.80
C GLY A 372 4.32 7.98 -7.55
N ARG A 373 3.96 7.03 -6.70
CA ARG A 373 3.26 7.27 -5.43
C ARG A 373 4.21 7.27 -4.23
N GLY A 374 5.51 7.11 -4.49
CA GLY A 374 6.54 6.83 -3.49
C GLY A 374 6.87 5.35 -3.38
N GLU A 375 7.42 4.94 -2.24
CA GLU A 375 7.81 3.55 -2.00
C GLU A 375 6.60 2.61 -2.01
N ALA A 376 6.62 1.61 -2.89
CA ALA A 376 5.63 0.55 -2.93
C ALA A 376 5.92 -0.52 -1.84
N GLU A 377 4.87 -1.00 -1.18
CA GLU A 377 4.93 -2.15 -0.25
C GLU A 377 5.29 -3.44 -1.01
N GLY A 378 6.57 -3.63 -1.30
CA GLY A 378 7.06 -4.76 -2.11
C GLY A 378 8.49 -4.60 -2.63
N GLY A 379 9.11 -3.43 -2.50
CA GLY A 379 10.52 -3.20 -2.84
C GLY A 379 10.82 -3.02 -4.34
N GLY A 380 9.83 -3.21 -5.22
CA GLY A 380 9.95 -2.87 -6.65
C GLY A 380 9.73 -1.37 -6.87
N SER A 381 10.55 -0.76 -7.74
CA SER A 381 10.46 0.69 -8.04
C SER A 381 9.30 1.04 -8.99
N LYS A 382 8.93 0.12 -9.89
CA LYS A 382 7.86 0.29 -10.89
C LYS A 382 7.05 -1.00 -11.04
N PRO A 383 5.77 -0.93 -11.45
CA PRO A 383 4.86 -2.08 -11.48
C PRO A 383 5.21 -3.14 -12.54
N VAL A 384 5.90 -2.76 -13.62
CA VAL A 384 6.36 -3.69 -14.67
C VAL A 384 7.89 -3.64 -14.72
N GLU A 385 8.53 -4.79 -14.53
CA GLU A 385 9.99 -4.95 -14.50
C GLU A 385 10.38 -6.27 -15.17
N ILE A 386 11.34 -6.21 -16.10
CA ILE A 386 11.95 -7.38 -16.72
C ILE A 386 13.45 -7.39 -16.41
N SER A 387 13.90 -8.47 -15.81
CA SER A 387 15.30 -8.73 -15.47
C SER A 387 15.99 -9.48 -16.62
N ILE A 388 16.97 -8.84 -17.24
CA ILE A 388 17.84 -9.42 -18.28
C ILE A 388 19.16 -9.79 -17.62
N ARG A 389 19.58 -11.05 -17.75
CA ARG A 389 20.77 -11.58 -17.09
C ARG A 389 21.71 -12.22 -18.09
N GLY A 390 23.00 -12.01 -17.88
CA GLY A 390 24.05 -12.53 -18.77
C GLY A 390 25.43 -12.15 -18.27
N ASP A 391 26.45 -12.80 -18.83
CA ASP A 391 27.84 -12.53 -18.46
C ASP A 391 28.48 -11.45 -19.35
N ASP A 392 28.07 -11.38 -20.62
CA ASP A 392 28.55 -10.42 -21.61
C ASP A 392 27.80 -9.07 -21.48
N ILE A 393 28.54 -7.99 -21.23
CA ILE A 393 27.97 -6.65 -21.04
C ILE A 393 27.51 -6.02 -22.36
N GLU A 394 28.17 -6.33 -23.48
CA GLU A 394 27.86 -5.76 -24.79
C GLU A 394 26.56 -6.36 -25.32
N GLU A 395 26.43 -7.69 -25.23
CA GLU A 395 25.19 -8.40 -25.58
C GLU A 395 24.03 -7.96 -24.67
N LEU A 396 24.28 -7.85 -23.36
CA LEU A 396 23.27 -7.44 -22.39
C LEU A 396 22.80 -6.00 -22.62
N THR A 397 23.70 -5.10 -23.04
CA THR A 397 23.33 -3.72 -23.44
C THR A 397 22.45 -3.71 -24.69
N GLN A 398 22.78 -4.50 -25.71
CA GLN A 398 21.96 -4.61 -26.93
C GLN A 398 20.56 -5.17 -26.64
N LEU A 399 20.49 -6.24 -25.84
CA LEU A 399 19.21 -6.83 -25.43
C LEU A 399 18.38 -5.86 -24.59
N THR A 400 19.03 -5.09 -23.69
CA THR A 400 18.36 -4.06 -22.89
C THR A 400 17.67 -3.03 -23.78
N HIS A 401 18.37 -2.48 -24.78
CA HIS A 401 17.76 -1.51 -25.69
C HIS A 401 16.60 -2.11 -26.49
N ARG A 402 16.74 -3.36 -26.95
CA ARG A 402 15.65 -4.05 -27.65
C ARG A 402 14.42 -4.26 -26.78
N VAL A 403 14.61 -4.60 -25.50
CA VAL A 403 13.51 -4.73 -24.54
C VAL A 403 12.89 -3.35 -24.25
N GLN A 404 13.69 -2.30 -24.13
CA GLN A 404 13.15 -0.93 -24.00
C GLN A 404 12.30 -0.51 -25.21
N ASP A 405 12.71 -0.86 -26.43
CA ASP A 405 11.92 -0.59 -27.64
C ASP A 405 10.58 -1.34 -27.62
N ILE A 406 10.55 -2.58 -27.12
CA ILE A 406 9.31 -3.35 -26.93
C ILE A 406 8.39 -2.65 -25.93
N PHE A 407 8.92 -2.21 -24.79
CA PHE A 407 8.14 -1.43 -23.82
C PHE A 407 7.56 -0.16 -24.46
N GLY A 408 8.34 0.55 -25.29
CA GLY A 408 7.90 1.76 -25.97
C GLY A 408 6.85 1.53 -27.06
N ALA A 409 6.72 0.31 -27.57
CA ALA A 409 5.72 -0.06 -28.56
C ALA A 409 4.37 -0.49 -27.95
N VAL A 410 4.33 -0.80 -26.65
CA VAL A 410 3.12 -1.25 -25.96
C VAL A 410 2.33 -0.03 -25.45
N ASP A 411 1.10 0.12 -25.94
CA ASP A 411 0.20 1.17 -25.46
C ASP A 411 -0.07 1.05 -23.95
N GLY A 412 0.10 2.15 -23.22
CA GLY A 412 -0.13 2.21 -21.78
C GLY A 412 1.14 2.22 -20.92
N THR A 413 2.32 1.96 -21.48
CA THR A 413 3.61 2.11 -20.78
C THR A 413 4.03 3.58 -20.69
N THR A 414 4.65 3.97 -19.58
CA THR A 414 5.24 5.29 -19.39
C THR A 414 6.46 5.20 -18.48
N ASP A 415 7.28 6.24 -18.49
CA ASP A 415 8.46 6.36 -17.63
C ASP A 415 9.39 5.14 -17.79
N ILE A 416 9.59 4.70 -19.03
CA ILE A 416 10.44 3.54 -19.34
C ILE A 416 11.88 3.91 -18.99
N ASP A 417 12.49 3.08 -18.15
CA ASP A 417 13.86 3.27 -17.70
C ASP A 417 14.58 1.94 -17.61
N ASN A 418 15.91 1.99 -17.53
CA ASN A 418 16.72 0.81 -17.30
C ASN A 418 17.75 1.10 -16.20
N THR A 419 18.26 0.03 -15.61
CA THR A 419 19.29 0.11 -14.57
C THR A 419 20.72 0.07 -15.13
N LEU A 420 20.88 0.19 -16.45
CA LEU A 420 22.18 0.29 -17.10
C LEU A 420 22.71 1.72 -16.87
N GLN A 421 23.59 1.89 -15.90
CA GLN A 421 24.23 3.19 -15.69
C GLN A 421 25.13 3.54 -16.88
N GLU A 422 24.92 4.73 -17.44
CA GLU A 422 25.85 5.35 -18.38
C GLU A 422 27.20 5.57 -17.68
N GLY A 423 28.29 5.42 -18.43
CA GLY A 423 29.62 5.51 -17.87
C GLY A 423 29.89 6.89 -17.26
N LYS A 424 30.26 6.92 -15.99
CA LYS A 424 30.57 8.16 -15.25
C LYS A 424 31.91 8.70 -15.75
N PRO A 425 32.01 10.01 -16.03
CA PRO A 425 33.29 10.61 -16.38
C PRO A 425 34.21 10.56 -15.17
N GLU A 426 35.39 9.95 -15.33
CA GLU A 426 36.40 9.83 -14.28
C GLU A 426 37.78 10.25 -14.80
N ILE A 427 38.67 10.53 -13.86
CA ILE A 427 40.08 10.81 -14.15
C ILE A 427 40.89 9.59 -13.69
N GLN A 428 41.39 8.81 -14.65
CA GLN A 428 42.26 7.67 -14.38
C GLN A 428 43.70 8.13 -14.24
N ILE A 429 44.38 7.65 -13.21
CA ILE A 429 45.77 7.97 -12.90
C ILE A 429 46.63 6.74 -13.22
N GLU A 430 47.25 6.76 -14.39
CA GLU A 430 48.14 5.69 -14.85
C GLU A 430 49.58 6.00 -14.47
N VAL A 431 50.05 5.44 -13.34
CA VAL A 431 51.43 5.66 -12.87
C VAL A 431 52.43 4.88 -13.72
N ASP A 432 53.46 5.56 -14.23
CA ASP A 432 54.61 4.90 -14.85
C ASP A 432 55.49 4.30 -13.76
N ARG A 433 55.37 2.98 -13.58
CA ARG A 433 56.07 2.25 -12.52
C ARG A 433 57.59 2.33 -12.63
N LYS A 434 58.14 2.40 -13.85
CA LYS A 434 59.60 2.45 -14.04
C LYS A 434 60.12 3.82 -13.64
N LEU A 435 59.50 4.87 -14.17
CA LEU A 435 59.87 6.25 -13.86
C LEU A 435 59.67 6.58 -12.38
N ALA A 436 58.57 6.11 -11.77
CA ALA A 436 58.35 6.25 -10.33
C ALA A 436 59.45 5.57 -9.51
N SER A 437 59.90 4.38 -9.91
CA SER A 437 60.99 3.66 -9.24
C SER A 437 62.34 4.37 -9.37
N ASP A 438 62.69 4.85 -10.56
CA ASP A 438 63.94 5.59 -10.81
C ASP A 438 63.99 6.89 -10.00
N LEU A 439 62.83 7.51 -9.80
CA LEU A 439 62.64 8.71 -8.99
C LEU A 439 62.43 8.41 -7.51
N GLY A 440 62.57 7.17 -7.04
CA GLY A 440 62.48 6.82 -5.62
C GLY A 440 61.09 6.93 -5.00
N LEU A 441 60.02 6.85 -5.80
CA LEU A 441 58.63 6.92 -5.37
C LEU A 441 58.02 5.53 -5.20
N ASN A 442 57.25 5.35 -4.13
CA ASN A 442 56.49 4.13 -3.86
C ASN A 442 55.03 4.30 -4.33
N LEU A 443 54.51 3.33 -5.10
CA LEU A 443 53.12 3.30 -5.58
C LEU A 443 52.10 3.41 -4.43
N GLY A 444 52.37 2.77 -3.29
CA GLY A 444 51.48 2.86 -2.12
C GLY A 444 51.47 4.26 -1.51
N GLU A 445 52.63 4.93 -1.48
CA GLU A 445 52.74 6.31 -0.99
C GLU A 445 52.04 7.29 -1.95
N ILE A 446 52.22 7.12 -3.27
CA ILE A 446 51.49 7.89 -4.30
C ILE A 446 49.97 7.76 -4.07
N ALA A 447 49.47 6.53 -3.97
CA ALA A 447 48.04 6.27 -3.82
C ALA A 447 47.48 6.85 -2.51
N MET A 448 48.16 6.66 -1.38
CA MET A 448 47.74 7.22 -0.10
C MET A 448 47.78 8.74 -0.10
N THR A 449 48.82 9.37 -0.63
CA THR A 449 48.92 10.83 -0.71
C THR A 449 47.77 11.41 -1.54
N ILE A 450 47.48 10.84 -2.72
CA ILE A 450 46.36 11.30 -3.55
C ILE A 450 45.02 11.10 -2.81
N ARG A 451 44.82 9.94 -2.18
CA ARG A 451 43.61 9.65 -1.42
C ARG A 451 43.40 10.63 -0.26
N SER A 452 44.38 10.80 0.61
CA SER A 452 44.28 11.69 1.78
C SER A 452 44.11 13.16 1.36
N LEU A 453 44.68 13.58 0.23
CA LEU A 453 44.56 14.96 -0.25
C LEU A 453 43.26 15.24 -1.02
N VAL A 454 42.71 14.27 -1.77
CA VAL A 454 41.51 14.46 -2.61
C VAL A 454 40.22 14.01 -1.89
N GLU A 455 40.19 12.79 -1.36
CA GLU A 455 39.04 12.21 -0.62
C GLU A 455 38.98 12.77 0.81
N GLY A 456 40.16 12.98 1.40
CA GLY A 456 40.31 13.41 2.79
C GLY A 456 40.43 12.24 3.75
N GLU A 457 41.17 12.46 4.83
CA GLU A 457 41.41 11.47 5.89
C GLU A 457 40.87 11.98 7.22
N VAL A 458 40.15 11.13 7.95
CA VAL A 458 39.72 11.44 9.33
C VAL A 458 40.93 11.23 10.22
N VAL A 459 41.52 12.33 10.69
CA VAL A 459 42.78 12.31 11.45
C VAL A 459 42.57 12.24 12.95
N THR A 460 41.42 12.71 13.42
CA THR A 460 41.01 12.63 14.82
C THR A 460 39.49 12.81 14.90
N HIS A 461 38.96 12.55 16.08
CA HIS A 461 37.58 12.90 16.44
C HIS A 461 37.63 14.09 17.42
N TYR A 462 36.68 14.99 17.30
CA TYR A 462 36.48 16.13 18.17
C TYR A 462 35.16 15.94 18.90
N LYS A 463 35.18 15.96 20.23
CA LYS A 463 33.97 15.79 21.03
C LYS A 463 33.52 17.15 21.57
N GLU A 464 32.27 17.51 21.29
CA GLU A 464 31.60 18.67 21.84
C GLU A 464 30.28 18.22 22.48
N GLU A 465 30.15 18.50 23.78
CA GLU A 465 29.06 17.98 24.62
C GLU A 465 28.94 16.44 24.54
N ASP A 466 27.84 15.92 24.01
CA ASP A 466 27.56 14.49 23.82
C ASP A 466 27.73 14.03 22.36
N GLU A 467 28.11 14.93 21.45
CA GLU A 467 28.35 14.61 20.04
C GLU A 467 29.86 14.49 19.74
N GLU A 468 30.20 13.50 18.92
CA GLU A 468 31.56 13.25 18.44
C GLU A 468 31.61 13.48 16.93
N TYR A 469 32.51 14.36 16.49
CA TYR A 469 32.64 14.82 15.12
C TYR A 469 33.95 14.35 14.51
N ASP A 470 33.89 13.87 13.27
CA ASP A 470 35.08 13.53 12.48
C ASP A 470 35.82 14.79 12.05
N VAL A 471 37.10 14.91 12.44
CA VAL A 471 37.99 15.94 11.91
C VAL A 471 38.66 15.38 10.65
N ARG A 472 38.13 15.77 9.49
CA ARG A 472 38.65 15.36 8.17
C ARG A 472 39.58 16.41 7.58
N VAL A 473 40.83 16.03 7.31
CA VAL A 473 41.80 16.86 6.60
C VAL A 473 41.78 16.49 5.12
N ARG A 474 41.68 17.49 4.24
CA ARG A 474 41.72 17.36 2.78
C ARG A 474 42.21 18.65 2.14
N LEU A 475 42.62 18.62 0.88
CA LEU A 475 42.94 19.83 0.13
C LEU A 475 41.71 20.72 -0.05
N GLU A 476 41.95 22.03 -0.05
CA GLU A 476 40.96 23.03 -0.43
C GLU A 476 40.46 22.76 -1.86
N GLU A 477 39.18 23.03 -2.11
CA GLU A 477 38.48 22.65 -3.34
C GLU A 477 39.19 23.15 -4.62
N GLY A 478 39.73 24.37 -4.58
CA GLY A 478 40.48 24.95 -5.70
C GLY A 478 41.70 24.15 -6.15
N PHE A 479 42.30 23.33 -5.27
CA PHE A 479 43.48 22.50 -5.58
C PHE A 479 43.16 21.04 -5.91
N ARG A 480 41.87 20.69 -6.02
CA ARG A 480 41.43 19.31 -6.35
C ARG A 480 40.23 19.27 -7.30
N SER A 481 39.89 20.41 -7.90
CA SER A 481 38.69 20.56 -8.75
C SER A 481 38.93 20.13 -10.19
N SER A 482 40.17 20.24 -10.69
CA SER A 482 40.51 19.91 -12.07
C SER A 482 41.60 18.85 -12.18
N LYS A 483 41.71 18.25 -13.37
CA LYS A 483 42.79 17.32 -13.73
C LYS A 483 44.17 17.95 -13.50
N ASP A 484 44.33 19.23 -13.83
CA ASP A 484 45.62 19.92 -13.74
C ASP A 484 46.00 20.15 -12.28
N ASP A 485 45.03 20.40 -11.39
CA ASP A 485 45.30 20.56 -9.97
C ASP A 485 45.74 19.24 -9.33
N VAL A 486 45.07 18.14 -9.66
CA VAL A 486 45.47 16.78 -9.23
C VAL A 486 46.87 16.44 -9.76
N GLY A 487 47.19 16.84 -10.99
CA GLY A 487 48.53 16.64 -11.57
C GLY A 487 49.64 17.42 -10.86
N ARG A 488 49.31 18.56 -10.23
CA ARG A 488 50.26 19.40 -9.47
C ARG A 488 50.49 18.92 -8.03
N ILE A 489 49.78 17.89 -7.58
CA ILE A 489 49.99 17.32 -6.25
C ILE A 489 51.43 16.84 -6.14
N LEU A 490 52.15 17.38 -5.15
CA LEU A 490 53.54 17.06 -4.88
C LEU A 490 53.64 15.79 -4.04
N ILE A 491 54.40 14.83 -4.54
CA ILE A 491 54.63 13.55 -3.89
C ILE A 491 56.07 13.51 -3.40
N ARG A 492 56.24 13.12 -2.14
CA ARG A 492 57.55 13.02 -1.50
C ARG A 492 58.29 11.79 -2.03
N SER A 493 59.45 12.02 -2.66
CA SER A 493 60.40 10.99 -3.02
C SER A 493 61.29 10.59 -1.82
N ARG A 494 61.82 9.37 -1.87
CA ARG A 494 62.89 8.91 -0.97
C ARG A 494 64.27 9.43 -1.38
N ASN A 495 64.41 9.89 -2.62
CA ASN A 495 65.63 10.54 -3.09
C ASN A 495 65.69 11.95 -2.51
N LYS A 496 66.91 12.39 -2.22
CA LYS A 496 67.17 13.74 -1.71
C LYS A 496 67.62 14.67 -2.82
N ASP A 497 67.28 15.94 -2.69
CA ASP A 497 67.78 17.03 -3.52
C ASP A 497 69.20 17.44 -3.09
N ASP A 498 69.87 18.30 -3.87
CA ASP A 498 71.22 18.82 -3.63
C ASP A 498 71.36 19.53 -2.27
N ASN A 499 70.24 19.96 -1.68
CA ASN A 499 70.15 20.57 -0.34
C ASN A 499 69.88 19.58 0.80
N ASP A 500 69.97 18.26 0.56
CA ASP A 500 69.68 17.18 1.52
C ASP A 500 68.21 17.09 2.00
N ASP A 501 67.31 17.84 1.35
CA ASP A 501 65.86 17.80 1.53
C ASP A 501 65.21 16.68 0.68
N ASN A 502 64.01 16.24 1.07
CA ASN A 502 63.28 15.24 0.27
C ASN A 502 62.82 15.86 -1.06
N LEU A 503 63.15 15.21 -2.17
CA LEU A 503 62.73 15.67 -3.50
C LEU A 503 61.19 15.57 -3.62
N LEU A 504 60.53 16.68 -3.96
CA LEU A 504 59.09 16.73 -4.21
C LEU A 504 58.82 16.65 -5.71
N ILE A 505 58.04 15.66 -6.12
CA ILE A 505 57.79 15.38 -7.52
C ILE A 505 56.30 15.56 -7.81
N PRO A 506 55.92 16.45 -8.73
CA PRO A 506 54.54 16.57 -9.18
C PRO A 506 54.03 15.26 -9.79
N LEU A 507 52.77 14.92 -9.52
CA LEU A 507 52.14 13.69 -10.02
C LEU A 507 52.16 13.60 -11.56
N ASP A 508 52.00 14.72 -12.27
CA ASP A 508 51.99 14.76 -13.75
C ASP A 508 53.33 14.35 -14.40
N ARG A 509 54.43 14.35 -13.63
CA ARG A 509 55.75 13.89 -14.09
C ARG A 509 55.90 12.38 -14.05
N VAL A 510 55.11 11.70 -13.23
CA VAL A 510 55.25 10.26 -12.94
C VAL A 510 53.99 9.45 -13.24
N ALA A 511 52.88 10.12 -13.53
CA ALA A 511 51.62 9.51 -13.91
C ALA A 511 50.97 10.24 -15.07
N ARG A 512 50.33 9.47 -15.95
CA ARG A 512 49.48 9.98 -17.02
C ARG A 512 48.04 10.06 -16.50
N LEU A 513 47.49 11.27 -16.47
CA LEU A 513 46.09 11.49 -16.13
C LEU A 513 45.23 11.45 -17.40
N THR A 514 44.37 10.45 -17.56
CA THR A 514 43.46 10.30 -18.71
C THR A 514 42.01 10.51 -18.26
N LYS A 515 41.22 11.19 -19.10
CA LYS A 515 39.77 11.23 -18.90
C LYS A 515 39.21 9.93 -19.48
N ALA A 516 38.55 9.15 -18.64
CA ALA A 516 37.89 7.92 -19.03
C ALA A 516 36.41 7.98 -18.66
N SER A 517 35.65 7.01 -19.15
CA SER A 517 34.28 6.78 -18.75
C SER A 517 34.19 5.35 -18.25
N SER A 518 33.76 5.17 -17.01
CA SER A 518 33.67 3.85 -16.37
C SER A 518 32.26 3.60 -15.89
N ILE A 519 31.80 2.36 -16.01
CA ILE A 519 30.45 1.97 -15.58
C ILE A 519 30.37 2.14 -14.06
N GLY A 520 29.43 2.96 -13.62
CA GLY A 520 29.35 3.40 -12.23
C GLY A 520 28.96 2.29 -11.24
N GLU A 521 28.17 1.31 -11.67
CA GLU A 521 27.67 0.23 -10.83
C GLU A 521 27.25 -0.99 -11.66
N TYR A 522 27.42 -2.19 -11.12
CA TYR A 522 26.92 -3.43 -11.73
C TYR A 522 25.91 -4.08 -10.80
N ASN A 523 24.67 -4.19 -11.26
CA ASN A 523 23.67 -5.01 -10.59
C ASN A 523 23.97 -6.50 -10.83
N ARG A 524 23.74 -7.31 -9.81
CA ARG A 524 23.88 -8.76 -9.89
C ARG A 524 22.70 -9.45 -9.24
N TYR A 525 22.20 -10.49 -9.89
CA TYR A 525 21.21 -11.40 -9.34
C TYR A 525 21.69 -12.83 -9.55
N ASP A 526 21.62 -13.66 -8.51
CA ASP A 526 22.14 -15.04 -8.53
C ASP A 526 23.56 -15.16 -9.09
N ARG A 527 24.42 -14.19 -8.76
CA ARG A 527 25.83 -14.06 -9.19
C ARG A 527 26.04 -13.76 -10.67
N GLN A 528 24.99 -13.62 -11.47
CA GLN A 528 25.06 -13.15 -12.85
C GLN A 528 24.88 -11.63 -12.90
N ARG A 529 25.42 -10.96 -13.92
CA ARG A 529 25.11 -9.55 -14.13
C ARG A 529 23.65 -9.42 -14.53
N GLU A 530 23.02 -8.37 -14.04
CA GLU A 530 21.60 -8.09 -14.27
C GLU A 530 21.45 -6.66 -14.75
N VAL A 531 20.63 -6.45 -15.78
CA VAL A 531 20.02 -5.15 -16.06
C VAL A 531 18.51 -5.34 -16.10
N ARG A 532 17.83 -4.51 -15.32
CA ARG A 532 16.37 -4.45 -15.23
C ARG A 532 15.85 -3.32 -16.10
N VAL A 533 14.85 -3.62 -16.92
CA VAL A 533 14.08 -2.66 -17.71
C VAL A 533 12.69 -2.53 -17.09
N ASN A 534 12.34 -1.31 -16.71
CA ASN A 534 11.20 -1.03 -15.83
C ASN A 534 10.32 0.06 -16.42
N ALA A 535 9.00 -0.04 -16.23
CA ALA A 535 8.06 1.00 -16.63
C ALA A 535 6.87 1.15 -15.68
N ASN A 536 6.39 2.39 -15.61
CA ASN A 536 5.11 2.73 -15.03
C ASN A 536 3.99 2.51 -16.05
N VAL A 537 2.75 2.54 -15.56
CA VAL A 537 1.55 2.36 -16.38
C VAL A 537 0.68 3.60 -16.27
N LEU A 538 0.10 4.03 -17.39
CA LEU A 538 -0.81 5.18 -17.44
C LEU A 538 -2.08 4.95 -16.61
N SER A 539 -2.81 6.03 -16.30
CA SER A 539 -4.11 5.94 -15.60
C SER A 539 -5.17 5.10 -16.31
N THR A 540 -5.03 4.87 -17.60
CA THR A 540 -6.01 4.16 -18.45
C THR A 540 -5.73 2.67 -18.61
N ALA A 541 -4.60 2.16 -18.09
CA ALA A 541 -4.15 0.79 -18.29
C ALA A 541 -3.87 0.06 -16.96
N PHE A 542 -3.91 -1.27 -17.00
CA PHE A 542 -3.65 -2.13 -15.84
C PHE A 542 -2.29 -2.82 -15.98
N ALA A 543 -1.53 -2.87 -14.88
CA ALA A 543 -0.18 -3.41 -14.89
C ALA A 543 -0.09 -4.87 -15.34
N GLY A 544 -1.03 -5.73 -14.92
CA GLY A 544 -1.04 -7.14 -15.34
C GLY A 544 -1.37 -7.32 -16.82
N THR A 545 -2.24 -6.47 -17.37
CA THR A 545 -2.53 -6.46 -18.82
C THR A 545 -1.33 -6.01 -19.63
N VAL A 546 -0.64 -4.96 -19.21
CA VAL A 546 0.57 -4.46 -19.88
C VAL A 546 1.70 -5.49 -19.79
N THR A 547 1.90 -6.11 -18.63
CA THR A 547 2.92 -7.16 -18.45
C THR A 547 2.68 -8.32 -19.42
N GLY A 548 1.45 -8.82 -19.53
CA GLY A 548 1.12 -9.91 -20.44
C GLY A 548 1.15 -9.56 -21.94
N LEU A 549 1.26 -8.28 -22.30
CA LEU A 549 1.52 -7.85 -23.70
C LEU A 549 3.02 -7.73 -24.01
N ILE A 550 3.84 -7.52 -22.97
CA ILE A 550 5.30 -7.41 -23.08
C ILE A 550 5.95 -8.80 -23.09
N GLU A 551 5.43 -9.74 -22.27
CA GLU A 551 5.77 -11.18 -22.31
C GLU A 551 5.34 -11.84 -23.62
#